data_AF-A0A3P7TH62-F1
#
_entry.id   AF-A0A3P7TH62-F1
#
_cell.length_a   1.000
_cell.length_b   1.000
_cell.length_c   1.000
_cell.angle_alpha   90.00
_cell.angle_beta   90.00
_cell.angle_gamma   90.00
#
_symmetry.space_group_name_H-M   'P 1'
#
loop_
_entity.id
_entity.type
_entity.pdbx_description
1 polymer ?
#
loop_
_entity_poly.entity_id
_entity_poly.type
_entity_poly.pdbx_seq_one_letter_code
_entity_poly.pdbx_strand_id
1 'polypeptide(L)'
;MAVSALARAKTEACRRKISDAACKLKNGAFHEVFPESQCGNHDSSLVNVQVGCFEDDKNNRTLDGFSYEFKNDNSAEKCRSFCYRAGFVYYGLEFGRECFCGDAVASQLLRQERCAEYRCTGDDTQFCGGFNAISIFHTGLKRSHLMPKAVYEEDTDLDAKPPRILFLLQLNGRNERQVKRLLKALYSPSHYYYIHVDQRQLYMLTEMKAVAAKLPNVLVAPDPHSTIWGGASLLTMVQDAIRRSIETPSLSDWDFLINLSESDFPVMTLHDFETQNPQKSYMSSHGYNTARFIQKQGFDFVFIECEHRMWRIGQRGEFPRNLRVDGGSDWIVLHRDFAEYSISNDELPVKLRALFASIILPVESFFHTLAYNSRFCENIIGSNLRLTNWNRKQGCRCESLKKVVDWCGCSPLVFTKEHVHKFSPKVGLMENSLLATKKCDRLQNAMAKPFYIARKFESLVDIDAIALAEEQAMRDRWLSYSCSLKKCTLRDADATVMVYPVESSF
;
A
#
# COMPACT_ATOMS: atom_id res chain seq x y z
N MET A 1 -5.01 -17.84 22.17
CA MET A 1 -5.75 -17.15 21.08
C MET A 1 -6.52 -18.15 20.22
N ALA A 2 -5.88 -19.18 19.66
CA ALA A 2 -6.53 -20.22 18.87
C ALA A 2 -7.78 -20.86 19.52
N VAL A 3 -7.73 -21.19 20.82
CA VAL A 3 -8.89 -21.73 21.57
C VAL A 3 -10.12 -20.81 21.48
N SER A 4 -9.92 -19.50 21.61
CA SER A 4 -11.00 -18.51 21.47
C SER A 4 -11.54 -18.43 20.04
N ALA A 5 -10.68 -18.59 19.03
CA ALA A 5 -11.11 -18.66 17.63
C ALA A 5 -11.93 -19.92 17.36
N LEU A 6 -11.47 -21.09 17.83
CA LEU A 6 -12.18 -22.38 17.70
C LEU A 6 -13.57 -22.35 18.35
N ALA A 7 -13.70 -21.75 19.52
CA ALA A 7 -14.99 -21.64 20.23
C ALA A 7 -16.01 -20.76 19.50
N ARG A 8 -15.56 -19.80 18.68
CA ARG A 8 -16.41 -18.85 17.95
C ARG A 8 -16.67 -19.28 16.50
N ALA A 9 -15.83 -20.12 15.92
CA ALA A 9 -15.99 -20.64 14.56
C ALA A 9 -17.23 -21.54 14.46
N LYS A 10 -18.02 -21.36 13.39
CA LYS A 10 -19.36 -21.94 13.26
C LYS A 10 -19.38 -23.27 12.51
N THR A 11 -18.47 -23.45 11.56
CA THR A 11 -18.35 -24.59 10.64
C THR A 11 -17.17 -25.46 11.04
N GLU A 12 -17.33 -26.76 10.83
CA GLU A 12 -16.27 -27.73 11.08
C GLU A 12 -15.04 -27.49 10.19
N ALA A 13 -15.25 -27.10 8.93
CA ALA A 13 -14.17 -26.78 8.00
C ALA A 13 -13.28 -25.62 8.51
N CYS A 14 -13.88 -24.55 9.03
CA CYS A 14 -13.11 -23.43 9.60
C CYS A 14 -12.43 -23.82 10.91
N ARG A 15 -13.08 -24.61 11.77
CA ARG A 15 -12.45 -25.15 12.99
C ARG A 15 -11.22 -25.99 12.66
N ARG A 16 -11.30 -26.86 11.65
CA ARG A 16 -10.16 -27.65 11.16
C ARG A 16 -9.03 -26.75 10.66
N LYS A 17 -9.34 -25.76 9.81
CA LYS A 17 -8.35 -24.79 9.30
C LYS A 17 -7.63 -24.04 10.42
N ILE A 18 -8.36 -23.59 11.44
CA ILE A 18 -7.80 -22.91 12.62
C ILE A 18 -6.92 -23.88 13.43
N SER A 19 -7.38 -25.10 13.67
CA SER A 19 -6.64 -26.12 14.42
C SER A 19 -5.33 -26.47 13.72
N ASP A 20 -5.36 -26.75 12.42
CA ASP A 20 -4.19 -27.08 11.61
C ASP A 20 -3.16 -25.94 11.63
N ALA A 21 -3.62 -24.70 11.48
CA ALA A 21 -2.76 -23.53 11.53
C ALA A 21 -2.17 -23.31 12.94
N ALA A 22 -2.93 -23.59 14.01
CA ALA A 22 -2.42 -23.51 15.38
C ALA A 22 -1.35 -24.57 15.66
N CYS A 23 -1.52 -25.79 15.17
CA CYS A 23 -0.49 -26.84 15.23
C CYS A 23 0.78 -26.45 14.46
N LYS A 24 0.62 -25.92 13.24
CA LYS A 24 1.74 -25.38 12.45
C LYS A 24 2.49 -24.28 13.19
N LEU A 25 1.77 -23.38 13.85
CA LEU A 25 2.36 -22.31 14.66
C LEU A 25 3.15 -22.84 15.84
N LYS A 26 2.60 -23.84 16.56
CA LYS A 26 3.32 -24.48 17.68
C LYS A 26 4.61 -25.18 17.22
N ASN A 27 4.62 -25.71 15.99
CA ASN A 27 5.77 -26.40 15.40
C ASN A 27 6.76 -25.45 14.69
N GLY A 28 6.58 -24.13 14.79
CA GLY A 28 7.51 -23.16 14.19
C GLY A 28 7.37 -22.96 12.68
N ALA A 29 6.32 -23.48 12.03
CA ALA A 29 6.18 -23.47 10.57
C ALA A 29 5.90 -22.09 9.94
N PHE A 30 5.77 -21.03 10.74
CA PHE A 30 5.66 -19.64 10.27
C PHE A 30 6.98 -18.87 10.36
N HIS A 31 8.07 -19.58 10.65
CA HIS A 31 9.44 -19.09 10.52
C HIS A 31 10.01 -19.57 9.19
N GLU A 32 10.55 -18.65 8.40
CA GLU A 32 11.14 -18.93 7.10
C GLU A 32 12.33 -18.00 6.87
N VAL A 33 13.30 -18.45 6.08
CA VAL A 33 14.42 -17.62 5.64
C VAL A 33 14.16 -17.23 4.19
N PHE A 34 14.08 -15.92 3.95
CA PHE A 34 13.92 -15.38 2.61
C PHE A 34 15.26 -15.35 1.86
N PRO A 35 15.24 -15.40 0.51
CA PRO A 35 16.44 -15.16 -0.27
C PRO A 35 17.01 -13.78 0.03
N GLU A 36 18.32 -13.61 -0.17
CA GLU A 36 18.95 -12.29 -0.03
C GLU A 36 18.27 -11.27 -0.97
N SER A 37 18.17 -10.04 -0.49
CA SER A 37 17.49 -8.97 -1.24
C SER A 37 18.23 -8.69 -2.55
N GLN A 38 17.47 -8.64 -3.65
CA GLN A 38 17.99 -8.27 -4.97
C GLN A 38 18.02 -6.73 -5.16
N CYS A 39 17.60 -5.96 -4.16
CA CYS A 39 17.63 -4.51 -4.24
C CYS A 39 19.08 -4.00 -4.16
N GLY A 40 19.45 -3.04 -5.02
CA GLY A 40 20.80 -2.45 -5.03
C GLY A 40 21.24 -1.78 -3.72
N ASN A 41 20.29 -1.49 -2.83
CA ASN A 41 20.54 -0.96 -1.48
C ASN A 41 21.03 -2.02 -0.47
N HIS A 42 21.00 -3.30 -0.82
CA HIS A 42 21.50 -4.38 0.02
C HIS A 42 22.94 -4.75 -0.36
N ASP A 43 23.76 -5.04 0.65
CA ASP A 43 25.12 -5.55 0.49
C ASP A 43 25.38 -6.67 1.50
N SER A 44 25.58 -7.89 1.00
CA SER A 44 25.89 -9.04 1.83
C SER A 44 27.23 -8.88 2.56
N SER A 45 28.19 -8.13 2.01
CA SER A 45 29.49 -7.88 2.65
C SER A 45 29.39 -6.97 3.88
N LEU A 46 28.31 -6.20 4.01
CA LEU A 46 28.04 -5.34 5.17
C LEU A 46 27.30 -6.07 6.29
N VAL A 47 26.84 -7.30 6.08
CA VAL A 47 26.08 -8.03 7.10
C VAL A 47 26.95 -8.30 8.34
N ASN A 48 26.49 -7.83 9.50
CA ASN A 48 27.18 -7.97 10.79
C ASN A 48 28.58 -7.34 10.84
N VAL A 49 28.93 -6.45 9.89
CA VAL A 49 30.20 -5.72 9.96
C VAL A 49 30.14 -4.76 11.13
N GLN A 50 31.09 -4.90 12.04
CA GLN A 50 31.16 -4.06 13.23
C GLN A 50 31.60 -2.65 12.86
N VAL A 51 30.84 -1.66 13.33
CA VAL A 51 31.17 -0.24 13.22
C VAL A 51 32.07 0.18 14.38
N GLY A 52 31.75 -0.27 15.60
CA GLY A 52 32.55 0.02 16.79
C GLY A 52 31.75 -0.10 18.09
N CYS A 53 32.42 0.21 19.20
CA CYS A 53 31.82 0.38 20.51
C CYS A 53 31.65 1.87 20.79
N PHE A 54 30.46 2.33 21.16
CA PHE A 54 30.16 3.75 21.37
C PHE A 54 29.55 3.99 22.74
N GLU A 55 29.74 5.20 23.27
CA GLU A 55 29.05 5.64 24.49
C GLU A 55 27.57 5.84 24.19
N ASP A 56 26.68 5.36 25.05
CA ASP A 56 25.23 5.56 24.90
C ASP A 56 24.62 6.26 26.13
N ASP A 57 23.67 7.15 25.88
CA ASP A 57 22.94 7.85 26.95
C ASP A 57 21.43 7.70 26.74
N LYS A 58 20.71 7.41 27.83
CA LYS A 58 19.26 7.18 27.79
C LYS A 58 18.46 8.37 27.23
N ASN A 59 18.92 9.60 27.46
CA ASN A 59 18.29 10.83 26.99
C ASN A 59 18.80 11.25 25.61
N ASN A 60 19.97 10.77 25.19
CA ASN A 60 20.57 11.06 23.89
C ASN A 60 21.15 9.77 23.28
N ARG A 61 20.25 8.91 22.77
CA ARG A 61 20.61 7.60 22.22
C ARG A 61 21.49 7.76 20.97
N THR A 62 22.54 6.96 20.88
CA THR A 62 23.44 6.88 19.74
C THR A 62 22.72 6.38 18.49
N LEU A 63 21.82 5.41 18.68
CA LEU A 63 20.88 4.92 17.68
C LEU A 63 19.46 5.31 18.13
N ASP A 64 18.91 6.37 17.54
CA ASP A 64 17.67 7.01 17.95
C ASP A 64 16.42 6.57 17.15
N GLY A 65 16.59 5.66 16.19
CA GLY A 65 15.54 5.23 15.28
C GLY A 65 14.44 4.42 15.97
N PHE A 66 14.81 3.31 16.60
CA PHE A 66 13.90 2.47 17.38
C PHE A 66 14.66 1.60 18.38
N SER A 67 14.00 1.18 19.46
CA SER A 67 14.59 0.22 20.40
C SER A 67 13.57 -0.82 20.87
N TYR A 68 14.09 -1.99 21.25
CA TYR A 68 13.32 -3.09 21.81
C TYR A 68 14.13 -3.85 22.85
N GLU A 69 13.46 -4.33 23.90
CA GLU A 69 14.08 -5.12 24.97
C GLU A 69 13.69 -6.61 24.82
N PHE A 70 14.64 -7.43 24.38
CA PHE A 70 14.50 -8.88 24.25
C PHE A 70 14.91 -9.56 25.57
N LYS A 71 13.95 -9.65 26.50
CA LYS A 71 14.22 -10.06 27.89
C LYS A 71 15.00 -11.37 28.03
N ASN A 72 14.67 -12.38 27.25
CA ASN A 72 15.16 -13.75 27.44
C ASN A 72 15.84 -14.35 26.22
N ASP A 73 15.92 -13.62 25.11
CA ASP A 73 16.31 -14.19 23.83
C ASP A 73 16.98 -13.17 22.89
N ASN A 74 17.68 -12.19 23.45
CA ASN A 74 18.46 -11.25 22.66
C ASN A 74 19.70 -11.93 22.06
N SER A 75 20.03 -11.58 20.83
CA SER A 75 21.25 -12.02 20.15
C SER A 75 21.59 -11.01 19.05
N ALA A 76 22.83 -10.99 18.55
CA ALA A 76 23.18 -10.15 17.41
C ALA A 76 22.29 -10.44 16.19
N GLU A 77 22.04 -11.72 15.90
CA GLU A 77 21.18 -12.13 14.78
C GLU A 77 19.75 -11.64 14.94
N LYS A 78 19.18 -11.75 16.15
CA LYS A 78 17.80 -11.33 16.42
C LYS A 78 17.66 -9.82 16.34
N CYS A 79 18.60 -9.08 16.93
CA CYS A 79 18.60 -7.63 16.87
C CYS A 79 18.81 -7.13 15.43
N ARG A 80 19.75 -7.72 14.68
CA ARG A 80 19.92 -7.45 13.25
C ARG A 80 18.62 -7.67 12.50
N SER A 81 18.02 -8.85 12.62
CA SER A 81 16.80 -9.21 11.90
C SER A 81 15.68 -8.23 12.20
N PHE A 82 15.55 -7.81 13.46
CA PHE A 82 14.58 -6.81 13.89
C PHE A 82 14.79 -5.44 13.24
N CYS A 83 16.04 -4.94 13.22
CA CYS A 83 16.37 -3.64 12.63
C CYS A 83 16.35 -3.66 11.09
N TYR A 84 16.88 -4.72 10.47
CA TYR A 84 16.84 -4.95 9.02
C TYR A 84 15.41 -5.01 8.50
N ARG A 85 14.53 -5.74 9.20
CA ARG A 85 13.11 -5.83 8.88
C ARG A 85 12.43 -4.46 8.85
N ALA A 86 12.84 -3.56 9.73
CA ALA A 86 12.33 -2.20 9.79
C ALA A 86 13.07 -1.21 8.85
N GLY A 87 14.08 -1.67 8.11
CA GLY A 87 14.79 -0.88 7.11
C GLY A 87 15.92 0.00 7.64
N PHE A 88 16.43 -0.25 8.85
CA PHE A 88 17.52 0.53 9.45
C PHE A 88 18.90 0.08 8.96
N VAL A 89 19.82 1.03 8.77
CA VAL A 89 21.20 0.76 8.35
C VAL A 89 22.02 0.04 9.43
N TYR A 90 21.80 0.43 10.69
CA TYR A 90 22.55 -0.06 11.83
C TYR A 90 21.64 -0.75 12.84
N TYR A 91 22.21 -1.73 13.52
CA TYR A 91 21.68 -2.27 14.76
C TYR A 91 22.74 -2.17 15.86
N GLY A 92 22.30 -2.06 17.10
CA GLY A 92 23.17 -1.95 18.25
C GLY A 92 22.70 -2.80 19.42
N LEU A 93 23.65 -3.35 20.16
CA LEU A 93 23.42 -4.22 21.32
C LEU A 93 23.94 -3.52 22.58
N GLU A 94 23.09 -3.47 23.61
CA GLU A 94 23.43 -2.89 24.91
C GLU A 94 22.84 -3.73 26.06
N PHE A 95 23.52 -3.72 27.20
CA PHE A 95 23.03 -4.27 28.47
C PHE A 95 22.48 -5.70 28.39
N GLY A 96 23.03 -6.54 27.51
CA GLY A 96 22.67 -7.96 27.34
C GLY A 96 21.35 -8.21 26.61
N ARG A 97 20.32 -7.38 26.85
CA ARG A 97 18.94 -7.60 26.40
C ARG A 97 18.38 -6.49 25.50
N GLU A 98 19.08 -5.38 25.36
CA GLU A 98 18.58 -4.22 24.63
C GLU A 98 19.09 -4.24 23.19
N CYS A 99 18.17 -3.94 22.27
CA CYS A 99 18.43 -3.83 20.85
C CYS A 99 18.00 -2.44 20.36
N PHE A 100 18.89 -1.77 19.66
CA PHE A 100 18.67 -0.44 19.10
C PHE A 100 18.86 -0.45 17.60
N CYS A 101 18.11 0.39 16.89
CA CYS A 101 18.18 0.54 15.45
C CYS A 101 18.34 2.02 15.10
N GLY A 102 19.12 2.33 14.07
CA GLY A 102 19.30 3.70 13.60
C GLY A 102 19.94 3.75 12.21
N ASP A 103 19.94 4.94 11.63
CA ASP A 103 20.49 5.18 10.29
C ASP A 103 21.79 6.00 10.31
N ALA A 104 22.17 6.50 11.49
CA ALA A 104 23.39 7.24 11.73
C ALA A 104 23.96 6.86 13.10
N VAL A 105 25.27 7.02 13.25
CA VAL A 105 25.99 6.84 14.51
C VAL A 105 26.54 8.20 14.93
N ALA A 106 26.08 8.71 16.07
CA ALA A 106 26.41 10.05 16.53
C ALA A 106 26.80 10.05 18.02
N SER A 107 27.95 9.44 18.35
CA SER A 107 28.48 9.43 19.73
C SER A 107 30.00 9.17 19.75
N GLN A 108 30.60 9.31 20.93
CA GLN A 108 32.02 9.06 21.17
C GLN A 108 32.36 7.57 21.04
N LEU A 109 33.43 7.28 20.30
CA LEU A 109 34.00 5.92 20.22
C LEU A 109 34.66 5.54 21.55
N LEU A 110 34.37 4.33 22.02
CA LEU A 110 34.92 3.72 23.23
C LEU A 110 35.88 2.58 22.88
N ARG A 111 36.63 2.11 23.88
CA ARG A 111 37.44 0.89 23.75
C ARG A 111 36.52 -0.34 23.76
N GLN A 112 36.87 -1.36 22.98
CA GLN A 112 36.02 -2.53 22.75
C GLN A 112 35.65 -3.29 24.02
N GLU A 113 36.51 -3.26 25.04
CA GLU A 113 36.29 -3.97 26.31
C GLU A 113 35.05 -3.44 27.04
N ARG A 114 34.70 -2.16 26.86
CA ARG A 114 33.47 -1.56 27.43
C ARG A 114 32.21 -2.22 26.88
N CYS A 115 32.26 -2.74 25.67
CA CYS A 115 31.16 -3.43 25.01
C CYS A 115 31.18 -4.95 25.21
N ALA A 116 32.20 -5.48 25.90
CA ALA A 116 32.37 -6.90 26.20
C ALA A 116 32.04 -7.22 27.67
N GLU A 117 31.05 -6.53 28.24
CA GLU A 117 30.68 -6.67 29.66
C GLU A 117 29.47 -7.59 29.84
N TYR A 118 28.43 -7.46 28.99
CA TYR A 118 27.21 -8.27 29.11
C TYR A 118 27.14 -9.33 28.02
N ARG A 119 26.84 -10.57 28.42
CA ARG A 119 26.47 -11.64 27.48
C ARG A 119 25.05 -11.44 26.96
N CYS A 120 24.79 -11.88 25.74
CA CYS A 120 23.44 -11.83 25.18
C CYS A 120 22.52 -12.84 25.90
N THR A 121 21.28 -12.46 26.17
CA THR A 121 20.34 -13.32 26.92
C THR A 121 19.86 -14.55 26.13
N GLY A 122 19.94 -14.52 24.81
CA GLY A 122 19.58 -15.61 23.91
C GLY A 122 20.75 -16.39 23.33
N ASP A 123 21.99 -15.96 23.60
CA ASP A 123 23.22 -16.62 23.15
C ASP A 123 24.41 -16.15 23.99
N ASP A 124 24.79 -16.94 24.97
CA ASP A 124 25.84 -16.59 25.94
C ASP A 124 27.26 -16.65 25.35
N THR A 125 27.42 -17.11 24.10
CA THR A 125 28.71 -17.15 23.41
C THR A 125 29.15 -15.77 22.92
N GLN A 126 28.21 -14.83 22.75
CA GLN A 126 28.44 -13.48 22.25
C GLN A 126 28.21 -12.40 23.32
N PHE A 127 28.80 -11.22 23.08
CA PHE A 127 28.59 -10.03 23.89
C PHE A 127 27.51 -9.14 23.30
N CYS A 128 26.67 -8.57 24.15
CA CYS A 128 25.58 -7.65 23.84
C CYS A 128 25.80 -6.31 24.54
N GLY A 129 26.98 -5.72 24.34
CA GLY A 129 27.33 -4.40 24.84
C GLY A 129 27.71 -4.33 26.32
N GLY A 130 27.70 -3.10 26.83
CA GLY A 130 28.10 -2.70 28.18
C GLY A 130 27.05 -1.85 28.89
N PHE A 131 27.39 -1.37 30.09
CA PHE A 131 26.62 -0.32 30.75
C PHE A 131 26.91 1.03 30.07
N ASN A 132 25.89 1.66 29.47
CA ASN A 132 26.01 2.88 28.66
C ASN A 132 27.06 2.75 27.53
N ALA A 133 27.24 1.54 27.00
CA ALA A 133 28.19 1.25 25.93
C ALA A 133 27.56 0.30 24.91
N ILE A 134 27.30 0.82 23.72
CA ILE A 134 26.57 0.13 22.66
C ILE A 134 27.53 -0.42 21.60
N SER A 135 27.38 -1.72 21.28
CA SER A 135 28.09 -2.33 20.15
C SER A 135 27.29 -2.15 18.88
N ILE A 136 27.80 -1.41 17.90
CA ILE A 136 27.07 -1.09 16.66
C ILE A 136 27.61 -1.87 15.48
N PHE A 137 26.70 -2.39 14.67
CA PHE A 137 26.97 -3.20 13.49
C PHE A 137 26.05 -2.79 12.33
N HIS A 138 26.48 -3.08 11.10
CA HIS A 138 25.67 -2.92 9.91
C HIS A 138 24.63 -4.05 9.76
N THR A 139 23.42 -3.70 9.35
CA THR A 139 22.36 -4.69 9.05
C THR A 139 22.55 -5.38 7.70
N GLY A 140 23.38 -4.82 6.82
CA GLY A 140 23.48 -5.18 5.39
C GLY A 140 22.76 -4.20 4.45
N LEU A 141 22.19 -3.10 4.96
CA LEU A 141 21.69 -2.00 4.13
C LEU A 141 22.78 -0.93 3.96
N LYS A 142 22.95 -0.41 2.74
CA LYS A 142 23.95 0.63 2.42
C LYS A 142 23.53 2.02 2.93
N ARG A 143 22.24 2.33 2.85
CA ARG A 143 21.65 3.61 3.26
C ARG A 143 20.19 3.43 3.66
N SER A 144 19.66 4.42 4.40
CA SER A 144 18.22 4.54 4.63
C SER A 144 17.53 4.77 3.29
N HIS A 145 16.70 3.83 2.85
CA HIS A 145 16.00 3.97 1.57
C HIS A 145 14.65 4.65 1.81
N LEU A 146 14.54 5.87 1.31
CA LEU A 146 13.30 6.61 1.18
C LEU A 146 12.86 6.57 -0.28
N MET A 147 11.60 6.22 -0.54
CA MET A 147 11.07 6.30 -1.89
C MET A 147 11.14 7.74 -2.41
N PRO A 148 11.58 7.96 -3.66
CA PRO A 148 11.52 9.26 -4.31
C PRO A 148 10.11 9.85 -4.26
N LYS A 149 9.97 11.15 -4.01
CA LYS A 149 8.65 11.80 -4.01
C LYS A 149 8.14 11.97 -5.44
N ALA A 150 6.83 11.77 -5.63
CA ALA A 150 6.19 12.10 -6.91
C ALA A 150 6.16 13.62 -7.13
N VAL A 151 6.35 14.02 -8.38
CA VAL A 151 6.25 15.41 -8.87
C VAL A 151 5.39 15.38 -10.13
N TYR A 152 4.69 16.48 -10.44
CA TYR A 152 4.05 16.62 -11.74
C TYR A 152 5.16 16.76 -12.78
N GLU A 153 5.30 15.76 -13.63
CA GLU A 153 6.24 15.79 -14.74
C GLU A 153 5.56 16.53 -15.91
N GLU A 154 6.27 17.48 -16.52
CA GLU A 154 5.83 18.09 -17.78
C GLU A 154 6.03 17.08 -18.91
N ASP A 155 5.11 17.06 -19.87
CA ASP A 155 5.24 16.21 -21.05
C ASP A 155 6.48 16.65 -21.85
N THR A 156 7.50 15.80 -21.88
CA THR A 156 8.78 16.08 -22.53
C THR A 156 8.96 15.31 -23.83
N ASP A 157 8.05 14.36 -24.13
CA ASP A 157 8.14 13.50 -25.30
C ASP A 157 6.77 13.33 -25.95
N LEU A 158 6.39 14.34 -26.74
CA LEU A 158 5.15 14.38 -27.50
C LEU A 158 5.00 13.23 -28.51
N ASP A 159 6.09 12.52 -28.82
CA ASP A 159 6.12 11.39 -29.74
C ASP A 159 5.93 10.03 -29.01
N ALA A 160 5.95 10.01 -27.67
CA ALA A 160 5.74 8.81 -26.89
C ALA A 160 4.29 8.31 -27.01
N LYS A 161 4.13 7.00 -27.22
CA LYS A 161 2.79 6.38 -27.21
C LYS A 161 2.18 6.52 -25.81
N PRO A 162 0.94 7.03 -25.68
CA PRO A 162 0.30 7.15 -24.37
C PRO A 162 0.13 5.76 -23.74
N PRO A 163 0.36 5.63 -22.42
CA PRO A 163 0.24 4.38 -21.72
C PRO A 163 -1.24 3.98 -21.60
N ARG A 164 -1.47 2.67 -21.57
CA ARG A 164 -2.80 2.09 -21.42
C ARG A 164 -2.98 1.59 -20.01
N ILE A 165 -4.11 1.94 -19.43
CA ILE A 165 -4.38 1.67 -18.02
C ILE A 165 -5.37 0.53 -17.92
N LEU A 166 -5.02 -0.48 -17.12
CA LEU A 166 -5.93 -1.47 -16.59
C LEU A 166 -6.50 -0.97 -15.27
N PHE A 167 -7.75 -0.49 -15.31
CA PHE A 167 -8.51 -0.17 -14.11
C PHE A 167 -9.08 -1.46 -13.50
N LEU A 168 -8.61 -1.81 -12.30
CA LEU A 168 -9.16 -2.90 -11.50
C LEU A 168 -10.22 -2.34 -10.54
N LEU A 169 -11.51 -2.50 -10.87
CA LEU A 169 -12.62 -2.07 -10.02
C LEU A 169 -13.00 -3.19 -9.04
N GLN A 170 -12.86 -2.94 -7.74
CA GLN A 170 -13.08 -3.89 -6.65
C GLN A 170 -14.36 -3.52 -5.91
N LEU A 171 -15.47 -4.15 -6.26
CA LEU A 171 -16.81 -3.70 -5.84
C LEU A 171 -17.39 -4.60 -4.74
N ASN A 172 -17.85 -4.01 -3.63
CA ASN A 172 -18.53 -4.74 -2.55
C ASN A 172 -19.86 -4.09 -2.12
N GLY A 173 -20.16 -2.90 -2.60
CA GLY A 173 -21.40 -2.18 -2.31
C GLY A 173 -22.58 -2.58 -3.21
N ARG A 174 -23.65 -1.79 -3.09
CA ARG A 174 -24.88 -1.91 -3.90
C ARG A 174 -25.19 -0.67 -4.72
N ASN A 175 -24.29 0.31 -4.77
CA ASN A 175 -24.54 1.59 -5.43
C ASN A 175 -24.10 1.55 -6.90
N GLU A 176 -24.84 0.80 -7.73
CA GLU A 176 -24.48 0.60 -9.14
C GLU A 176 -24.47 1.90 -9.94
N ARG A 177 -25.33 2.87 -9.57
CA ARG A 177 -25.38 4.18 -10.23
C ARG A 177 -24.09 4.96 -10.04
N GLN A 178 -23.51 4.92 -8.83
CA GLN A 178 -22.22 5.54 -8.57
C GLN A 178 -21.10 4.85 -9.35
N VAL A 179 -21.13 3.53 -9.47
CA VAL A 179 -20.14 2.79 -10.27
C VAL A 179 -20.26 3.15 -11.76
N LYS A 180 -21.48 3.22 -12.30
CA LYS A 180 -21.74 3.67 -13.68
C LYS A 180 -21.24 5.10 -13.91
N ARG A 181 -21.44 6.00 -12.93
CA ARG A 181 -20.92 7.37 -12.97
C ARG A 181 -19.39 7.42 -12.95
N LEU A 182 -18.75 6.63 -12.10
CA LEU A 182 -17.29 6.47 -12.04
C LEU A 182 -16.74 5.96 -13.38
N LEU A 183 -17.35 4.90 -13.93
CA LEU A 183 -16.96 4.35 -15.22
C LEU A 183 -17.09 5.41 -16.33
N LYS A 184 -18.19 6.18 -16.37
CA LYS A 184 -18.35 7.27 -17.36
C LYS A 184 -17.24 8.33 -17.26
N ALA A 185 -16.79 8.65 -16.05
CA ALA A 185 -15.70 9.61 -15.84
C ALA A 185 -14.33 9.06 -16.29
N LEU A 186 -14.07 7.77 -16.09
CA LEU A 186 -12.81 7.12 -16.42
C LEU A 186 -12.76 6.54 -17.85
N TYR A 187 -13.90 6.34 -18.50
CA TYR A 187 -13.97 5.56 -19.73
C TYR A 187 -13.17 6.19 -20.87
N SER A 188 -12.33 5.37 -21.49
CA SER A 188 -11.63 5.59 -22.75
C SER A 188 -11.54 4.27 -23.50
N PRO A 189 -11.70 4.24 -24.83
CA PRO A 189 -11.49 3.03 -25.62
C PRO A 189 -10.03 2.54 -25.64
N SER A 190 -9.07 3.39 -25.26
CA SER A 190 -7.64 3.02 -25.17
C SER A 190 -7.28 2.22 -23.91
N HIS A 191 -8.14 2.27 -22.89
CA HIS A 191 -7.91 1.66 -21.58
C HIS A 191 -8.70 0.37 -21.41
N TYR A 192 -8.45 -0.32 -20.32
CA TYR A 192 -9.06 -1.59 -19.97
C TYR A 192 -9.72 -1.52 -18.60
N TYR A 193 -10.86 -2.18 -18.45
CA TYR A 193 -11.62 -2.17 -17.20
C TYR A 193 -11.91 -3.60 -16.77
N TYR A 194 -11.28 -4.03 -15.68
CA TYR A 194 -11.50 -5.33 -15.08
C TYR A 194 -12.28 -5.17 -13.77
N ILE A 195 -13.53 -5.65 -13.75
CA ILE A 195 -14.47 -5.47 -12.66
C ILE A 195 -14.56 -6.76 -11.84
N HIS A 196 -14.01 -6.75 -10.63
CA HIS A 196 -14.30 -7.75 -9.62
C HIS A 196 -15.50 -7.29 -8.78
N VAL A 197 -16.49 -8.18 -8.62
CA VAL A 197 -17.60 -7.98 -7.70
C VAL A 197 -17.48 -9.05 -6.61
N ASP A 198 -17.55 -8.62 -5.35
CA ASP A 198 -17.54 -9.53 -4.20
C ASP A 198 -18.63 -10.60 -4.36
N GLN A 199 -18.26 -11.86 -4.10
CA GLN A 199 -19.13 -13.03 -4.25
C GLN A 199 -20.49 -12.89 -3.52
N ARG A 200 -20.56 -12.06 -2.48
CA ARG A 200 -21.76 -11.82 -1.68
C ARG A 200 -22.73 -10.82 -2.33
N GLN A 201 -22.34 -10.12 -3.39
CA GLN A 201 -23.09 -9.02 -4.01
C GLN A 201 -23.67 -9.38 -5.38
N LEU A 202 -24.58 -10.37 -5.40
CA LEU A 202 -25.21 -10.85 -6.64
C LEU A 202 -25.90 -9.75 -7.46
N TYR A 203 -26.55 -8.78 -6.81
CA TYR A 203 -27.19 -7.65 -7.48
C TYR A 203 -26.18 -6.81 -8.28
N MET A 204 -25.07 -6.41 -7.65
CA MET A 204 -24.01 -5.65 -8.31
C MET A 204 -23.38 -6.46 -9.45
N LEU A 205 -23.23 -7.78 -9.28
CA LEU A 205 -22.68 -8.65 -10.31
C LEU A 205 -23.56 -8.66 -11.56
N THR A 206 -24.88 -8.77 -11.39
CA THR A 206 -25.83 -8.70 -12.50
C THR A 206 -25.76 -7.36 -13.23
N GLU A 207 -25.73 -6.26 -12.49
CA GLU A 207 -25.63 -4.91 -13.08
C GLU A 207 -24.33 -4.72 -13.86
N MET A 208 -23.19 -5.15 -13.31
CA MET A 208 -21.89 -4.99 -13.98
C MET A 208 -21.76 -5.91 -15.20
N LYS A 209 -22.37 -7.10 -15.20
CA LYS A 209 -22.47 -7.94 -16.40
C LYS A 209 -23.26 -7.26 -17.52
N ALA A 210 -24.35 -6.56 -17.18
CA ALA A 210 -25.12 -5.79 -18.15
C ALA A 210 -24.32 -4.62 -18.74
N VAL A 211 -23.44 -3.99 -17.94
CA VAL A 211 -22.50 -2.95 -18.43
C VAL A 211 -21.44 -3.57 -19.36
N ALA A 212 -20.80 -4.66 -18.96
CA ALA A 212 -19.77 -5.33 -19.75
C ALA A 212 -20.28 -5.81 -21.12
N ALA A 213 -21.55 -6.24 -21.19
CA ALA A 213 -22.19 -6.65 -22.45
C ALA A 213 -22.26 -5.53 -23.50
N LYS A 214 -22.14 -4.25 -23.08
CA LYS A 214 -22.22 -3.08 -23.97
C LYS A 214 -20.85 -2.49 -24.32
N LEU A 215 -19.79 -2.85 -23.60
CA LEU A 215 -18.49 -2.18 -23.68
C LEU A 215 -17.38 -3.22 -23.92
N PRO A 216 -16.72 -3.21 -25.10
CA PRO A 216 -15.83 -4.32 -25.52
C PRO A 216 -14.53 -4.43 -24.70
N ASN A 217 -14.09 -3.35 -24.07
CA ASN A 217 -12.90 -3.28 -23.22
C ASN A 217 -13.23 -3.33 -21.71
N VAL A 218 -14.47 -3.75 -21.36
CA VAL A 218 -14.91 -3.96 -19.98
C VAL A 218 -15.17 -5.45 -19.76
N LEU A 219 -14.52 -6.02 -18.76
CA LEU A 219 -14.63 -7.43 -18.40
C LEU A 219 -14.97 -7.58 -16.93
N VAL A 220 -15.93 -8.46 -16.64
CA VAL A 220 -16.30 -8.83 -15.26
C VAL A 220 -15.61 -10.13 -14.91
N ALA A 221 -14.97 -10.16 -13.73
CA ALA A 221 -14.26 -11.34 -13.23
C ALA A 221 -15.18 -12.58 -13.23
N PRO A 222 -14.75 -13.72 -13.80
CA PRO A 222 -15.56 -14.92 -13.85
C PRO A 222 -15.70 -15.59 -12.48
N ASP A 223 -14.64 -15.53 -11.66
CA ASP A 223 -14.55 -16.19 -10.36
C ASP A 223 -14.46 -15.15 -9.25
N PRO A 224 -15.58 -14.82 -8.58
CA PRO A 224 -15.59 -13.78 -7.56
C PRO A 224 -15.03 -14.30 -6.23
N HIS A 225 -14.05 -13.59 -5.69
CA HIS A 225 -13.59 -13.76 -4.30
C HIS A 225 -14.53 -13.07 -3.31
N SER A 226 -14.56 -13.54 -2.05
CA SER A 226 -15.20 -12.83 -0.95
C SER A 226 -14.19 -11.95 -0.21
N THR A 227 -14.07 -10.70 -0.65
CA THR A 227 -13.09 -9.72 -0.17
C THR A 227 -13.60 -9.00 1.09
N ILE A 228 -13.47 -9.69 2.23
CA ILE A 228 -13.79 -9.09 3.52
C ILE A 228 -12.77 -8.02 3.93
N TRP A 229 -13.17 -7.09 4.81
CA TRP A 229 -12.24 -6.10 5.35
C TRP A 229 -11.06 -6.80 6.05
N GLY A 230 -9.84 -6.44 5.66
CA GLY A 230 -8.61 -7.03 6.19
C GLY A 230 -8.30 -8.47 5.74
N GLY A 231 -9.13 -9.06 4.87
CA GLY A 231 -8.98 -10.43 4.39
C GLY A 231 -7.75 -10.66 3.52
N ALA A 232 -7.18 -11.87 3.62
CA ALA A 232 -6.12 -12.38 2.75
C ALA A 232 -6.60 -12.47 1.29
N SER A 233 -7.89 -12.76 1.10
CA SER A 233 -8.56 -12.91 -0.20
C SER A 233 -8.50 -11.66 -1.09
N LEU A 234 -8.30 -10.46 -0.52
CA LEU A 234 -8.11 -9.25 -1.30
C LEU A 234 -6.81 -9.31 -2.12
N LEU A 235 -5.71 -9.79 -1.53
CA LEU A 235 -4.45 -9.95 -2.26
C LEU A 235 -4.58 -11.00 -3.35
N THR A 236 -5.20 -12.15 -3.03
CA THR A 236 -5.46 -13.20 -4.02
C THR A 236 -6.28 -12.66 -5.20
N MET A 237 -7.32 -11.88 -4.93
CA MET A 237 -8.14 -11.25 -5.98
C MET A 237 -7.32 -10.32 -6.88
N VAL A 238 -6.47 -9.46 -6.32
CA VAL A 238 -5.62 -8.56 -7.11
C VAL A 238 -4.65 -9.37 -7.99
N GLN A 239 -4.02 -10.41 -7.44
CA GLN A 239 -3.10 -11.29 -8.18
C GLN A 239 -3.81 -12.08 -9.28
N ASP A 240 -5.04 -12.53 -9.01
CA ASP A 240 -5.90 -13.20 -9.97
C ASP A 240 -6.35 -12.27 -11.11
N ALA A 241 -6.59 -11.00 -10.81
CA ALA A 241 -6.88 -9.98 -11.83
C ALA A 241 -5.65 -9.69 -12.71
N ILE A 242 -4.46 -9.60 -12.12
CA ILE A 242 -3.18 -9.47 -12.87
C ILE A 242 -3.00 -10.68 -13.79
N ARG A 243 -3.13 -11.91 -13.25
CA ARG A 243 -2.94 -13.13 -14.05
C ARG A 243 -3.92 -13.17 -15.23
N ARG A 244 -5.21 -12.95 -14.96
CA ARG A 244 -6.25 -13.00 -16.00
C ARG A 244 -6.10 -11.89 -17.02
N SER A 245 -5.65 -10.69 -16.64
CA SER A 245 -5.45 -9.61 -17.61
C SER A 245 -4.34 -9.93 -18.60
N ILE A 246 -3.30 -10.65 -18.18
CA ILE A 246 -2.20 -11.11 -19.04
C ILE A 246 -2.64 -12.28 -19.93
N GLU A 247 -3.38 -13.23 -19.37
CA GLU A 247 -3.85 -14.44 -20.09
C GLU A 247 -4.98 -14.14 -21.09
N THR A 248 -5.70 -13.02 -20.93
CA THR A 248 -6.82 -12.64 -21.79
C THR A 248 -6.34 -11.75 -22.93
N PRO A 249 -6.34 -12.19 -24.20
CA PRO A 249 -5.76 -11.42 -25.31
C PRO A 249 -6.40 -10.05 -25.52
N SER A 250 -7.69 -9.88 -25.20
CA SER A 250 -8.37 -8.58 -25.30
C SER A 250 -8.01 -7.60 -24.19
N LEU A 251 -7.30 -8.05 -23.15
CA LEU A 251 -6.81 -7.23 -22.05
C LEU A 251 -5.30 -7.20 -21.96
N SER A 252 -4.54 -8.03 -22.67
CA SER A 252 -3.13 -8.32 -22.36
C SER A 252 -2.14 -7.22 -22.69
N ASP A 253 -2.60 -6.03 -23.04
CA ASP A 253 -1.76 -4.97 -23.60
C ASP A 253 -1.93 -3.66 -22.81
N TRP A 254 -1.77 -3.74 -21.49
CA TRP A 254 -1.73 -2.56 -20.59
C TRP A 254 -0.31 -2.28 -20.11
N ASP A 255 -0.09 -1.06 -19.65
CA ASP A 255 1.20 -0.57 -19.13
C ASP A 255 1.13 -0.34 -17.61
N PHE A 256 -0.04 0.10 -17.13
CA PHE A 256 -0.31 0.30 -15.70
C PHE A 256 -1.54 -0.46 -15.21
N LEU A 257 -1.51 -0.90 -13.96
CA LEU A 257 -2.67 -1.32 -13.20
C LEU A 257 -2.99 -0.27 -12.14
N ILE A 258 -4.25 0.21 -12.11
CA ILE A 258 -4.78 1.10 -11.07
C ILE A 258 -5.98 0.43 -10.40
N ASN A 259 -5.91 0.19 -9.09
CA ASN A 259 -7.02 -0.41 -8.36
C ASN A 259 -8.02 0.63 -7.82
N LEU A 260 -9.33 0.40 -7.91
CA LEU A 260 -10.38 1.33 -7.50
C LEU A 260 -11.46 0.59 -6.68
N SER A 261 -12.17 1.29 -5.79
CA SER A 261 -13.46 0.83 -5.24
C SER A 261 -14.60 1.60 -5.86
N GLU A 262 -15.83 1.19 -5.57
CA GLU A 262 -17.06 1.95 -5.87
C GLU A 262 -17.12 3.34 -5.21
N SER A 263 -16.23 3.62 -4.26
CA SER A 263 -16.16 4.88 -3.50
C SER A 263 -15.01 5.80 -3.92
N ASP A 264 -14.22 5.39 -4.91
CA ASP A 264 -13.22 6.24 -5.53
C ASP A 264 -13.87 7.12 -6.61
N PHE A 265 -13.32 8.32 -6.82
CA PHE A 265 -13.73 9.19 -7.91
C PHE A 265 -12.55 10.05 -8.39
N PRO A 266 -12.38 10.26 -9.71
CA PRO A 266 -11.38 11.19 -10.21
C PRO A 266 -11.70 12.61 -9.73
N VAL A 267 -10.67 13.34 -9.33
CA VAL A 267 -10.74 14.75 -8.88
C VAL A 267 -9.78 15.65 -9.64
N MET A 268 -8.99 15.10 -10.56
CA MET A 268 -8.19 15.83 -11.54
C MET A 268 -8.27 15.07 -12.87
N THR A 269 -7.89 15.71 -13.96
CA THR A 269 -7.71 15.04 -15.26
C THR A 269 -6.63 13.98 -15.14
N LEU A 270 -6.82 12.81 -15.77
CA LEU A 270 -5.79 11.78 -15.85
C LEU A 270 -4.77 12.05 -16.95
N HIS A 271 -4.93 13.12 -17.74
CA HIS A 271 -4.09 13.40 -18.89
C HIS A 271 -2.59 13.45 -18.53
N ASP A 272 -2.21 14.18 -17.48
CA ASP A 272 -0.81 14.25 -17.02
C ASP A 272 -0.28 12.91 -16.45
N PHE A 273 -1.17 11.97 -16.13
CA PHE A 273 -0.76 10.61 -15.77
C PHE A 273 -0.59 9.73 -17.01
N GLU A 274 -1.41 9.97 -18.03
CA GLU A 274 -1.34 9.34 -19.36
C GLU A 274 -0.15 9.85 -20.21
N THR A 275 0.77 10.61 -19.63
CA THR A 275 2.05 11.00 -20.24
C THR A 275 3.26 10.53 -19.42
N GLN A 276 3.03 9.80 -18.31
CA GLN A 276 4.11 9.38 -17.40
C GLN A 276 4.86 8.14 -17.87
N ASN A 277 6.11 8.03 -17.40
CA ASN A 277 6.99 6.91 -17.70
C ASN A 277 6.37 5.55 -17.29
N PRO A 278 6.14 4.62 -18.24
CA PRO A 278 5.49 3.34 -18.01
C PRO A 278 6.28 2.35 -17.13
N GLN A 279 7.47 2.70 -16.64
CA GLN A 279 8.34 1.81 -15.85
C GLN A 279 8.43 2.17 -14.36
N LYS A 280 7.55 3.06 -13.86
CA LYS A 280 7.51 3.45 -12.44
C LYS A 280 6.22 2.96 -11.79
N SER A 281 6.29 2.41 -10.58
CA SER A 281 5.10 2.12 -9.76
C SER A 281 4.92 3.21 -8.70
N TYR A 282 3.67 3.50 -8.32
CA TYR A 282 3.32 4.53 -7.35
C TYR A 282 2.67 3.88 -6.14
N MET A 283 3.39 3.87 -5.02
CA MET A 283 2.92 3.35 -3.74
C MET A 283 3.24 4.33 -2.61
N SER A 284 2.28 4.56 -1.72
CA SER A 284 2.50 5.40 -0.54
C SER A 284 2.81 4.53 0.68
N SER A 285 3.98 4.71 1.26
CA SER A 285 4.35 4.12 2.56
C SER A 285 3.72 4.88 3.73
N HIS A 286 3.72 4.26 4.91
CA HIS A 286 3.06 4.74 6.12
C HIS A 286 3.56 6.11 6.63
N GLY A 287 4.78 6.52 6.26
CA GLY A 287 5.31 7.87 6.52
C GLY A 287 5.75 8.14 7.97
N TYR A 288 6.07 7.10 8.73
CA TYR A 288 6.61 7.18 10.10
C TYR A 288 7.57 6.01 10.33
N ASN A 289 7.97 5.72 11.58
CA ASN A 289 8.84 4.59 11.90
C ASN A 289 8.24 3.21 11.52
N THR A 290 8.98 2.41 10.74
CA THR A 290 8.56 1.11 10.20
C THR A 290 8.41 0.03 11.27
N ALA A 291 9.26 0.02 12.31
CA ALA A 291 9.10 -0.92 13.43
C ALA A 291 7.76 -0.73 14.15
N ARG A 292 7.33 0.53 14.34
CA ARG A 292 5.99 0.84 14.87
C ARG A 292 4.87 0.43 13.91
N PHE A 293 5.09 0.56 12.59
CA PHE A 293 4.13 0.12 11.58
C PHE A 293 3.91 -1.39 11.67
N ILE A 294 4.99 -2.18 11.66
CA ILE A 294 4.96 -3.65 11.79
C ILE A 294 4.15 -4.08 13.03
N GLN A 295 4.42 -3.46 14.18
CA GLN A 295 3.69 -3.73 15.44
C GLN A 295 2.19 -3.41 15.33
N LYS A 296 1.83 -2.28 14.73
CA LYS A 296 0.43 -1.83 14.59
C LYS A 296 -0.37 -2.62 13.56
N GLN A 297 0.29 -3.10 12.52
CA GLN A 297 -0.34 -3.87 11.44
C GLN A 297 -0.48 -5.36 11.77
N GLY A 298 0.03 -5.81 12.92
CA GLY A 298 -0.18 -7.17 13.41
C GLY A 298 0.70 -8.22 12.74
N PHE A 299 1.84 -7.84 12.17
CA PHE A 299 2.81 -8.78 11.58
C PHE A 299 3.31 -9.83 12.58
N ASP A 300 3.35 -9.48 13.86
CA ASP A 300 3.74 -10.39 14.94
C ASP A 300 2.65 -11.44 15.24
N PHE A 301 1.51 -11.43 14.54
CA PHE A 301 0.43 -12.41 14.70
C PHE A 301 0.20 -13.23 13.43
N VAL A 302 -0.34 -14.43 13.62
CA VAL A 302 -0.87 -15.28 12.54
C VAL A 302 -2.38 -15.09 12.45
N PHE A 303 -2.84 -14.76 11.26
CA PHE A 303 -4.26 -14.68 10.91
C PHE A 303 -4.66 -15.77 9.94
N ILE A 304 -5.91 -16.23 10.03
CA ILE A 304 -6.49 -17.22 9.13
C ILE A 304 -7.85 -16.71 8.66
N GLU A 305 -8.06 -16.69 7.35
CA GLU A 305 -9.37 -16.36 6.77
C GLU A 305 -10.24 -17.62 6.61
N CYS A 306 -11.41 -17.64 7.25
CA CYS A 306 -12.51 -18.56 6.94
C CYS A 306 -13.83 -18.02 7.47
N GLU A 307 -14.96 -18.48 6.92
CA GLU A 307 -16.31 -17.99 7.26
C GLU A 307 -16.49 -16.49 7.08
N HIS A 308 -15.87 -15.91 6.05
CA HIS A 308 -15.89 -14.46 5.82
C HIS A 308 -15.40 -13.67 7.04
N ARG A 309 -14.44 -14.24 7.79
CA ARG A 309 -13.83 -13.64 8.97
C ARG A 309 -12.32 -13.89 9.00
N MET A 310 -11.60 -12.90 9.52
CA MET A 310 -10.17 -12.99 9.84
C MET A 310 -9.95 -13.35 11.31
N TRP A 311 -9.45 -14.56 11.56
CA TRP A 311 -9.22 -15.12 12.89
C TRP A 311 -7.77 -14.93 13.33
N ARG A 312 -7.55 -14.32 14.49
CA ARG A 312 -6.20 -14.21 15.07
C ARG A 312 -5.91 -15.44 15.91
N ILE A 313 -5.01 -16.31 15.45
CA ILE A 313 -4.81 -17.62 16.07
C ILE A 313 -3.67 -17.66 17.10
N GLY A 314 -2.69 -16.77 16.99
CA GLY A 314 -1.56 -16.70 17.92
C GLY A 314 -0.50 -15.68 17.50
N GLN A 315 0.46 -15.47 18.38
CA GLN A 315 1.66 -14.67 18.11
C GLN A 315 2.70 -15.54 17.41
N ARG A 316 3.40 -14.98 16.41
CA ARG A 316 4.56 -15.61 15.78
C ARG A 316 5.71 -15.66 16.79
N GLY A 317 6.38 -16.80 16.88
CA GLY A 317 7.58 -16.93 17.73
C GLY A 317 8.73 -16.08 17.17
N GLU A 318 9.03 -16.27 15.89
CA GLU A 318 10.03 -15.50 15.16
C GLU A 318 9.46 -15.10 13.79
N PHE A 319 9.68 -13.85 13.39
CA PHE A 319 9.31 -13.37 12.07
C PHE A 319 10.35 -13.84 11.03
N PRO A 320 9.99 -14.03 9.75
CA PRO A 320 10.95 -14.44 8.74
C PRO A 320 12.23 -13.59 8.69
N ARG A 321 13.36 -14.25 8.46
CA ARG A 321 14.69 -13.63 8.32
C ARG A 321 14.91 -13.16 6.89
N ASN A 322 15.90 -12.28 6.71
CA ASN A 322 16.29 -11.72 5.41
C ASN A 322 15.14 -11.04 4.66
N LEU A 323 14.20 -10.44 5.39
CA LEU A 323 13.05 -9.77 4.80
C LEU A 323 12.89 -8.36 5.37
N ARG A 324 13.03 -7.35 4.52
CA ARG A 324 12.64 -5.98 4.85
C ARG A 324 11.14 -5.81 4.64
N VAL A 325 10.43 -5.28 5.62
CA VAL A 325 9.00 -4.98 5.51
C VAL A 325 8.81 -3.49 5.35
N ASP A 326 7.92 -3.10 4.45
CA ASP A 326 7.33 -1.76 4.40
C ASP A 326 5.85 -1.91 4.03
N GLY A 327 5.09 -0.83 4.14
CA GLY A 327 3.70 -0.78 3.76
C GLY A 327 3.09 0.59 3.93
N GLY A 328 1.81 0.71 3.61
CA GLY A 328 1.05 1.94 3.73
C GLY A 328 -0.32 1.78 3.08
N SER A 329 -0.57 2.50 2.01
CA SER A 329 -1.86 2.40 1.33
C SER A 329 -1.96 1.15 0.46
N ASP A 330 -3.12 0.48 0.51
CA ASP A 330 -3.54 -0.58 -0.41
C ASP A 330 -4.08 -0.07 -1.75
N TRP A 331 -4.16 1.25 -1.93
CA TRP A 331 -4.41 1.89 -3.21
C TRP A 331 -3.07 2.11 -3.88
N ILE A 332 -2.87 1.47 -5.02
CA ILE A 332 -1.58 1.35 -5.69
C ILE A 332 -1.74 1.58 -7.19
N VAL A 333 -0.66 2.03 -7.80
CA VAL A 333 -0.47 2.00 -9.25
C VAL A 333 0.76 1.17 -9.53
N LEU A 334 0.61 0.10 -10.29
CA LEU A 334 1.71 -0.81 -10.61
C LEU A 334 2.01 -0.72 -12.09
N HIS A 335 3.28 -0.53 -12.46
CA HIS A 335 3.69 -0.83 -13.82
C HIS A 335 3.67 -2.34 -14.07
N ARG A 336 3.51 -2.73 -15.33
CA ARG A 336 3.29 -4.11 -15.74
C ARG A 336 4.34 -5.10 -15.25
N ASP A 337 5.62 -4.88 -15.54
CA ASP A 337 6.68 -5.83 -15.19
C ASP A 337 6.70 -6.19 -13.70
N PHE A 338 6.50 -5.20 -12.83
CA PHE A 338 6.43 -5.41 -11.39
C PHE A 338 5.15 -6.15 -10.96
N ALA A 339 4.01 -5.86 -11.59
CA ALA A 339 2.78 -6.59 -11.37
C ALA A 339 2.90 -8.07 -11.80
N GLU A 340 3.50 -8.36 -12.96
CA GLU A 340 3.75 -9.73 -13.43
C GLU A 340 4.72 -10.47 -12.48
N TYR A 341 5.79 -9.79 -12.05
CA TYR A 341 6.74 -10.35 -11.09
C TYR A 341 6.04 -10.77 -9.78
N SER A 342 5.03 -10.03 -9.33
CA SER A 342 4.27 -10.33 -8.12
C SER A 342 3.53 -11.68 -8.14
N ILE A 343 3.21 -12.19 -9.34
CA ILE A 343 2.56 -13.49 -9.55
C ILE A 343 3.49 -14.56 -10.11
N SER A 344 4.75 -14.22 -10.38
CA SER A 344 5.74 -15.15 -10.93
C SER A 344 6.07 -16.31 -9.97
N ASN A 345 6.76 -17.32 -10.50
CA ASN A 345 7.25 -18.48 -9.75
C ASN A 345 8.65 -18.28 -9.16
N ASP A 346 9.18 -17.05 -9.21
CA ASP A 346 10.44 -16.71 -8.55
C ASP A 346 10.31 -16.90 -7.02
N GLU A 347 11.41 -17.26 -6.37
CA GLU A 347 11.41 -17.67 -4.97
C GLU A 347 10.81 -16.60 -4.03
N LEU A 348 11.20 -15.33 -4.19
CA LEU A 348 10.71 -14.23 -3.36
C LEU A 348 9.19 -14.03 -3.46
N PRO A 349 8.58 -13.85 -4.66
CA PRO A 349 7.13 -13.81 -4.81
C PRO A 349 6.39 -15.01 -4.24
N VAL A 350 6.89 -16.24 -4.46
CA VAL A 350 6.27 -17.47 -3.93
C VAL A 350 6.24 -17.45 -2.39
N LYS A 351 7.39 -17.19 -1.75
CA LYS A 351 7.49 -17.11 -0.29
C LYS A 351 6.66 -15.97 0.29
N LEU A 352 6.64 -14.81 -0.37
CA LEU A 352 5.81 -13.69 0.07
C LEU A 352 4.32 -14.02 0.01
N ARG A 353 3.83 -14.68 -1.04
CA ARG A 353 2.43 -15.11 -1.11
C ARG A 353 2.07 -16.07 0.01
N ALA A 354 2.97 -17.01 0.34
CA ALA A 354 2.78 -17.93 1.47
C ALA A 354 2.73 -17.20 2.82
N LEU A 355 3.65 -16.26 3.07
CA LEU A 355 3.68 -15.44 4.28
C LEU A 355 2.42 -14.59 4.41
N PHE A 356 2.07 -13.85 3.36
CA PHE A 356 0.96 -12.89 3.36
C PHE A 356 -0.43 -13.55 3.36
N ALA A 357 -0.54 -14.84 3.04
CA ALA A 357 -1.76 -15.62 3.29
C ALA A 357 -2.14 -15.69 4.78
N SER A 358 -1.19 -15.38 5.68
CA SER A 358 -1.38 -15.36 7.13
C SER A 358 -1.28 -13.97 7.77
N ILE A 359 -1.19 -12.92 6.95
CA ILE A 359 -1.09 -11.52 7.38
C ILE A 359 -2.43 -10.82 7.11
N ILE A 360 -2.87 -10.01 8.08
CA ILE A 360 -4.06 -9.16 7.93
C ILE A 360 -3.73 -7.93 7.06
N LEU A 361 -4.71 -7.41 6.30
CA LEU A 361 -4.52 -6.24 5.41
C LEU A 361 -3.34 -6.44 4.43
N PRO A 362 -3.24 -7.59 3.74
CA PRO A 362 -2.02 -7.97 3.03
C PRO A 362 -1.62 -6.99 1.92
N VAL A 363 -2.58 -6.39 1.21
CA VAL A 363 -2.30 -5.46 0.10
C VAL A 363 -1.67 -4.16 0.60
N GLU A 364 -1.87 -3.78 1.87
CA GLU A 364 -1.22 -2.60 2.47
C GLU A 364 0.30 -2.79 2.64
N SER A 365 0.87 -3.97 2.40
CA SER A 365 2.32 -4.18 2.59
C SER A 365 2.95 -5.19 1.63
N PHE A 366 2.17 -6.04 0.95
CA PHE A 366 2.72 -7.08 0.07
C PHE A 366 3.55 -6.48 -1.06
N PHE A 367 2.99 -5.51 -1.80
CA PHE A 367 3.67 -4.90 -2.94
C PHE A 367 4.85 -4.02 -2.50
N HIS A 368 4.72 -3.29 -1.39
CA HIS A 368 5.84 -2.54 -0.81
C HIS A 368 6.99 -3.48 -0.43
N THR A 369 6.69 -4.52 0.36
CA THR A 369 7.65 -5.53 0.78
C THR A 369 8.30 -6.22 -0.42
N LEU A 370 7.52 -6.61 -1.43
CA LEU A 370 8.05 -7.19 -2.67
C LEU A 370 9.05 -6.25 -3.36
N ALA A 371 8.72 -4.97 -3.46
CA ALA A 371 9.59 -4.00 -4.11
C ALA A 371 10.93 -3.84 -3.38
N TYR A 372 10.91 -3.62 -2.06
CA TYR A 372 12.14 -3.40 -1.28
C TYR A 372 13.11 -4.58 -1.22
N ASN A 373 12.63 -5.77 -1.55
CA ASN A 373 13.45 -6.99 -1.54
C ASN A 373 13.77 -7.50 -2.96
N SER A 374 13.36 -6.77 -4.00
CA SER A 374 13.56 -7.18 -5.40
C SER A 374 14.34 -6.15 -6.19
N ARG A 375 14.65 -6.51 -7.45
CA ARG A 375 15.27 -5.63 -8.45
C ARG A 375 14.48 -4.35 -8.75
N PHE A 376 13.19 -4.29 -8.39
CA PHE A 376 12.30 -3.16 -8.67
C PHE A 376 12.37 -2.04 -7.63
N CYS A 377 13.23 -2.13 -6.61
CA CYS A 377 13.24 -1.17 -5.51
C CYS A 377 13.54 0.29 -5.93
N GLU A 378 14.18 0.51 -7.08
CA GLU A 378 14.44 1.85 -7.63
C GLU A 378 13.33 2.35 -8.56
N ASN A 379 12.39 1.48 -8.94
CA ASN A 379 11.25 1.79 -9.80
C ASN A 379 10.00 2.24 -9.01
N ILE A 380 10.10 2.42 -7.69
CA ILE A 380 8.96 2.79 -6.86
C ILE A 380 9.01 4.25 -6.46
N ILE A 381 7.93 4.97 -6.71
CA ILE A 381 7.73 6.36 -6.32
C ILE A 381 6.81 6.42 -5.10
N GLY A 382 7.22 7.24 -4.12
CA GLY A 382 6.61 7.45 -2.80
C GLY A 382 5.36 8.33 -2.84
N SER A 383 4.40 7.97 -3.68
CA SER A 383 3.04 8.49 -3.73
C SER A 383 2.17 7.39 -4.28
N ASN A 384 0.90 7.30 -3.92
CA ASN A 384 -0.05 6.42 -4.61
C ASN A 384 -1.01 7.18 -5.52
N LEU A 385 -0.76 8.49 -5.71
CA LEU A 385 -1.58 9.38 -6.52
C LEU A 385 -3.03 9.50 -6.03
N ARG A 386 -3.26 9.23 -4.73
CA ARG A 386 -4.57 9.31 -4.08
C ARG A 386 -4.67 10.45 -3.08
N LEU A 387 -5.83 11.09 -3.08
CA LEU A 387 -6.26 11.93 -1.97
C LEU A 387 -7.25 11.16 -1.08
N THR A 388 -6.83 10.83 0.15
CA THR A 388 -7.68 10.08 1.10
C THR A 388 -8.09 10.96 2.29
N ASN A 389 -9.40 11.04 2.58
CA ASN A 389 -9.93 11.88 3.66
C ASN A 389 -9.78 11.25 5.06
N TRP A 390 -8.56 11.19 5.58
CA TRP A 390 -8.31 10.64 6.92
C TRP A 390 -8.67 11.61 8.05
N ASN A 391 -9.49 11.14 8.99
CA ASN A 391 -9.65 11.74 10.31
C ASN A 391 -9.72 10.64 11.37
N ARG A 392 -8.61 10.38 12.05
CA ARG A 392 -8.49 9.23 12.97
C ARG A 392 -9.45 9.30 14.16
N LYS A 393 -9.79 10.49 14.65
CA LYS A 393 -10.73 10.65 15.78
C LYS A 393 -12.12 10.12 15.45
N GLN A 394 -12.52 10.21 14.18
CA GLN A 394 -13.85 9.77 13.73
C GLN A 394 -13.81 8.40 13.06
N GLY A 395 -12.78 8.12 12.24
CA GLY A 395 -12.69 6.93 11.39
C GLY A 395 -12.09 5.67 12.06
N CYS A 396 -11.47 5.79 13.23
CA CYS A 396 -10.90 4.64 13.96
C CYS A 396 -11.86 4.13 15.04
N ARG A 397 -12.95 3.47 14.64
CA ARG A 397 -13.94 2.87 15.55
C ARG A 397 -13.88 1.35 15.46
N CYS A 398 -13.21 0.71 16.42
CA CYS A 398 -12.91 -0.72 16.35
C CYS A 398 -14.16 -1.64 16.43
N GLU A 399 -15.24 -1.18 17.06
CA GLU A 399 -16.40 -2.02 17.39
C GLU A 399 -17.09 -2.65 16.16
N SER A 400 -17.25 -1.91 15.07
CA SER A 400 -17.90 -2.42 13.85
C SER A 400 -17.06 -3.51 13.17
N LEU A 401 -15.73 -3.39 13.21
CA LEU A 401 -14.80 -4.30 12.56
C LEU A 401 -14.58 -5.60 13.33
N LYS A 402 -14.76 -5.61 14.67
CA LYS A 402 -14.62 -6.83 15.50
C LYS A 402 -15.55 -7.99 15.10
N LYS A 403 -16.59 -7.71 14.32
CA LYS A 403 -17.49 -8.72 13.73
C LYS A 403 -16.85 -9.47 12.54
N VAL A 404 -15.92 -8.84 11.84
CA VAL A 404 -15.28 -9.34 10.61
C VAL A 404 -13.83 -9.75 10.86
N VAL A 405 -13.17 -9.19 11.87
CA VAL A 405 -11.77 -9.45 12.14
C VAL A 405 -11.42 -9.40 13.63
N ASP A 406 -10.47 -10.22 14.06
CA ASP A 406 -9.89 -10.18 15.41
C ASP A 406 -8.77 -9.11 15.52
N TRP A 407 -9.05 -7.89 15.02
CA TRP A 407 -8.14 -6.74 15.05
C TRP A 407 -8.92 -5.42 15.06
N CYS A 408 -8.24 -4.31 15.31
CA CYS A 408 -8.82 -2.98 15.20
C CYS A 408 -8.29 -2.27 13.95
N GLY A 409 -9.19 -1.62 13.21
CA GLY A 409 -8.87 -0.88 12.01
C GLY A 409 -9.41 0.54 12.02
N CYS A 410 -9.05 1.27 10.97
CA CYS A 410 -9.59 2.59 10.67
C CYS A 410 -10.13 2.60 9.25
N SER A 411 -11.03 3.52 8.96
CA SER A 411 -11.46 3.81 7.59
C SER A 411 -11.47 5.32 7.35
N PRO A 412 -11.19 5.76 6.12
CA PRO A 412 -11.28 7.18 5.77
C PRO A 412 -12.74 7.65 5.81
N LEU A 413 -12.93 8.95 5.96
CA LEU A 413 -14.24 9.59 5.92
C LEU A 413 -14.71 9.80 4.48
N VAL A 414 -16.02 10.03 4.36
CA VAL A 414 -16.64 10.47 3.11
C VAL A 414 -16.31 11.96 2.87
N PHE A 415 -16.02 12.33 1.63
CA PHE A 415 -15.91 13.71 1.20
C PHE A 415 -17.31 14.35 1.18
N THR A 416 -17.38 15.57 1.72
CA THR A 416 -18.56 16.43 1.68
C THR A 416 -18.20 17.76 1.02
N LYS A 417 -19.18 18.62 0.74
CA LYS A 417 -18.93 19.99 0.21
C LYS A 417 -17.85 20.75 0.97
N GLU A 418 -17.81 20.60 2.30
CA GLU A 418 -16.83 21.24 3.17
C GLU A 418 -15.38 20.84 2.84
N HIS A 419 -15.18 19.67 2.23
CA HIS A 419 -13.87 19.11 1.92
C HIS A 419 -13.42 19.38 0.48
N VAL A 420 -14.28 19.96 -0.37
CA VAL A 420 -13.99 20.18 -1.80
C VAL A 420 -12.80 21.12 -2.02
N HIS A 421 -12.55 22.03 -1.07
CA HIS A 421 -11.34 22.85 -1.03
C HIS A 421 -10.02 22.06 -0.95
N LYS A 422 -10.04 20.73 -0.81
CA LYS A 422 -8.83 19.90 -0.86
C LYS A 422 -8.41 19.53 -2.28
N PHE A 423 -9.32 19.63 -3.25
CA PHE A 423 -9.08 19.22 -4.64
C PHE A 423 -9.64 20.20 -5.68
N SER A 424 -10.38 21.23 -5.29
CA SER A 424 -10.90 22.26 -6.22
C SER A 424 -10.61 23.67 -5.71
N PRO A 425 -9.82 24.49 -6.46
CA PRO A 425 -9.52 25.87 -6.09
C PRO A 425 -10.74 26.79 -6.14
N LYS A 426 -11.73 26.51 -7.01
CA LYS A 426 -12.86 27.41 -7.28
C LYS A 426 -13.80 27.61 -6.08
N VAL A 427 -13.89 26.65 -5.17
CA VAL A 427 -14.83 26.71 -4.02
C VAL A 427 -14.27 27.56 -2.87
N GLY A 428 -12.95 27.79 -2.81
CA GLY A 428 -12.33 28.58 -1.75
C GLY A 428 -12.47 30.11 -1.89
N LEU A 429 -12.93 30.60 -3.05
CA LEU A 429 -13.00 32.02 -3.38
C LEU A 429 -14.34 32.69 -3.02
N MET A 430 -15.33 31.93 -2.53
CA MET A 430 -16.63 32.49 -2.13
C MET A 430 -16.72 32.91 -0.65
N GLU A 431 -15.68 32.69 0.17
CA GLU A 431 -15.67 33.05 1.60
C GLU A 431 -14.52 34.00 1.94
N ASN A 432 -14.87 35.22 2.40
CA ASN A 432 -14.06 36.27 3.07
C ASN A 432 -12.50 36.21 2.98
N SER A 433 -11.93 37.32 2.50
CA SER A 433 -10.55 37.50 1.99
C SER A 433 -9.37 37.13 2.90
N LEU A 434 -9.53 37.08 4.23
CA LEU A 434 -8.45 36.71 5.17
C LEU A 434 -8.38 35.20 5.49
N LEU A 435 -9.50 34.47 5.38
CA LEU A 435 -9.53 33.01 5.52
C LEU A 435 -9.12 32.31 4.21
N ALA A 436 -9.39 32.99 3.09
CA ALA A 436 -9.02 32.56 1.74
C ALA A 436 -7.51 32.37 1.59
N THR A 437 -6.67 33.25 2.16
CA THR A 437 -5.20 33.17 2.02
C THR A 437 -4.63 31.90 2.65
N LYS A 438 -5.01 31.57 3.90
CA LYS A 438 -4.56 30.32 4.57
C LYS A 438 -5.12 29.06 3.92
N LYS A 439 -6.33 29.11 3.32
CA LYS A 439 -6.92 27.99 2.57
C LYS A 439 -6.20 27.80 1.22
N CYS A 440 -5.82 28.87 0.53
CA CYS A 440 -5.02 28.83 -0.70
C CYS A 440 -3.63 28.23 -0.45
N ASP A 441 -2.94 28.60 0.64
CA ASP A 441 -1.63 28.01 0.98
C ASP A 441 -1.73 26.50 1.22
N ARG A 442 -2.80 26.03 1.87
CA ARG A 442 -3.04 24.59 2.08
C ARG A 442 -3.37 23.85 0.79
N LEU A 443 -4.11 24.49 -0.13
CA LEU A 443 -4.40 23.92 -1.45
C LEU A 443 -3.13 23.85 -2.31
N GLN A 444 -2.32 24.90 -2.34
CA GLN A 444 -1.01 24.89 -3.03
C GLN A 444 -0.10 23.80 -2.47
N ASN A 445 -0.08 23.60 -1.15
CA ASN A 445 0.66 22.51 -0.52
C ASN A 445 0.08 21.11 -0.80
N ALA A 446 -1.26 20.99 -0.93
CA ALA A 446 -1.91 19.74 -1.31
C ALA A 446 -1.64 19.40 -2.78
N MET A 447 -1.75 20.40 -3.66
CA MET A 447 -1.41 20.32 -5.08
C MET A 447 0.09 20.28 -5.35
N ALA A 448 0.96 20.46 -4.35
CA ALA A 448 2.40 20.23 -4.50
C ALA A 448 2.74 18.74 -4.61
N LYS A 449 1.80 17.84 -4.25
CA LYS A 449 1.94 16.39 -4.42
C LYS A 449 0.95 15.90 -5.48
N PRO A 450 1.39 15.13 -6.47
CA PRO A 450 0.49 14.57 -7.47
C PRO A 450 -0.58 13.67 -6.89
N PHE A 451 -1.84 13.95 -7.24
CA PHE A 451 -2.98 13.07 -7.03
C PHE A 451 -4.02 13.30 -8.12
N TYR A 452 -4.69 12.21 -8.52
CA TYR A 452 -5.72 12.27 -9.57
C TYR A 452 -7.07 11.75 -9.10
N ILE A 453 -7.04 10.84 -8.11
CA ILE A 453 -8.23 10.11 -7.64
C ILE A 453 -8.36 10.33 -6.14
N ALA A 454 -9.59 10.56 -5.67
CA ALA A 454 -9.86 10.74 -4.26
C ALA A 454 -10.87 9.72 -3.71
N ARG A 455 -10.80 9.49 -2.39
CA ARG A 455 -11.73 8.61 -1.67
C ARG A 455 -11.95 9.02 -0.20
N LYS A 456 -13.14 8.81 0.38
CA LYS A 456 -14.30 8.09 -0.19
C LYS A 456 -15.41 9.05 -0.62
N PHE A 457 -16.18 8.65 -1.62
CA PHE A 457 -17.41 9.29 -2.04
C PHE A 457 -18.58 8.34 -1.87
N GLU A 458 -19.68 8.82 -1.28
CA GLU A 458 -20.91 8.04 -1.10
C GLU A 458 -22.10 8.94 -1.41
N SER A 459 -22.86 8.62 -2.46
CA SER A 459 -23.96 9.46 -2.94
C SER A 459 -25.11 9.61 -1.94
N LEU A 460 -25.25 8.67 -1.00
CA LEU A 460 -26.22 8.74 0.10
C LEU A 460 -25.80 9.72 1.21
N VAL A 461 -24.52 10.13 1.24
CA VAL A 461 -23.99 11.07 2.23
C VAL A 461 -23.90 12.47 1.63
N ASP A 462 -23.27 12.61 0.46
CA ASP A 462 -23.13 13.91 -0.23
C ASP A 462 -22.93 13.70 -1.74
N ILE A 463 -24.02 13.77 -2.51
CA ILE A 463 -23.99 13.65 -3.97
C ILE A 463 -23.39 14.88 -4.66
N ASP A 464 -23.45 16.04 -4.01
CA ASP A 464 -22.96 17.30 -4.57
C ASP A 464 -21.44 17.35 -4.54
N ALA A 465 -20.81 16.79 -3.50
CA ALA A 465 -19.36 16.60 -3.47
C ALA A 465 -18.87 15.76 -4.66
N ILE A 466 -19.67 14.76 -5.10
CA ILE A 466 -19.38 13.94 -6.28
C ILE A 466 -19.53 14.76 -7.56
N ALA A 467 -20.59 15.58 -7.66
CA ALA A 467 -20.78 16.46 -8.81
C ALA A 467 -19.64 17.48 -8.97
N LEU A 468 -19.14 18.04 -7.87
CA LEU A 468 -18.00 18.97 -7.89
C LEU A 468 -16.69 18.27 -8.24
N ALA A 469 -16.51 17.02 -7.80
CA ALA A 469 -15.37 16.19 -8.22
C ALA A 469 -15.42 15.89 -9.73
N GLU A 470 -16.59 15.54 -10.25
CA GLU A 470 -16.83 15.32 -11.69
C GLU A 470 -16.57 16.56 -12.53
N GLU A 471 -17.11 17.71 -12.11
CA GLU A 471 -16.86 18.99 -12.79
C GLU A 471 -15.36 19.31 -12.83
N GLN A 472 -14.64 19.08 -11.73
CA GLN A 472 -13.20 19.30 -11.63
C GLN A 472 -12.39 18.32 -12.49
N ALA A 473 -12.71 17.03 -12.45
CA ALA A 473 -11.98 16.00 -13.19
C ALA A 473 -12.16 16.12 -14.70
N MET A 474 -13.31 16.63 -15.14
CA MET A 474 -13.65 16.69 -16.55
C MET A 474 -13.30 18.04 -17.21
N ARG A 475 -12.78 19.05 -16.49
CA ARG A 475 -12.66 20.45 -16.97
C ARG A 475 -12.14 20.60 -18.39
N ASP A 476 -11.12 19.85 -18.77
CA ASP A 476 -10.51 19.94 -20.09
C ASP A 476 -11.42 19.37 -21.19
N ARG A 477 -12.19 18.32 -20.87
CA ARG A 477 -13.21 17.75 -21.76
C ARG A 477 -14.39 18.69 -21.97
N TRP A 478 -14.74 19.58 -21.03
CA TRP A 478 -15.83 20.55 -21.20
C TRP A 478 -15.38 21.82 -21.92
N LEU A 479 -14.11 22.21 -21.81
CA LEU A 479 -13.54 23.36 -22.52
C LEU A 479 -13.55 23.14 -24.05
N SER A 480 -13.38 21.90 -24.52
CA SER A 480 -13.55 21.57 -25.95
C SER A 480 -15.00 21.72 -26.45
N TYR A 481 -16.01 21.64 -25.58
CA TYR A 481 -17.42 21.92 -25.95
C TYR A 481 -17.79 23.40 -25.93
N SER A 482 -17.01 24.24 -25.24
CA SER A 482 -17.27 25.69 -25.16
C SER A 482 -16.77 26.47 -26.39
N CYS A 483 -16.06 25.84 -27.32
CA CYS A 483 -15.57 26.47 -28.54
C CYS A 483 -16.45 26.13 -29.75
N SER A 484 -17.69 26.64 -29.80
CA SER A 484 -18.48 26.60 -31.03
C SER A 484 -19.30 27.86 -31.35
N LEU A 485 -19.10 28.99 -30.66
CA LEU A 485 -19.92 30.18 -30.97
C LEU A 485 -19.20 31.47 -31.35
N LYS A 486 -17.88 31.66 -31.18
CA LYS A 486 -17.16 32.80 -31.80
C LYS A 486 -15.70 32.46 -32.13
N LYS A 487 -15.46 32.19 -33.42
CA LYS A 487 -14.19 32.22 -34.19
C LYS A 487 -12.86 32.10 -33.41
N CYS A 488 -12.17 30.98 -33.57
CA CYS A 488 -10.71 30.90 -33.52
C CYS A 488 -10.22 30.24 -34.83
N THR A 489 -9.24 30.85 -35.49
CA THR A 489 -8.61 30.32 -36.72
C THR A 489 -7.21 29.76 -36.42
N LEU A 490 -7.06 28.47 -36.73
CA LEU A 490 -5.91 27.64 -37.15
C LEU A 490 -4.54 27.77 -36.48
N ARG A 491 -4.14 26.67 -35.81
CA ARG A 491 -3.12 25.76 -36.37
C ARG A 491 -3.58 24.31 -36.21
N ASP A 492 -3.50 23.58 -37.32
CA ASP A 492 -3.73 22.14 -37.40
C ASP A 492 -2.70 21.38 -36.55
N ALA A 493 -3.20 20.50 -35.69
CA ALA A 493 -2.56 19.25 -35.31
C ALA A 493 -3.69 18.28 -34.92
N ASP A 494 -3.69 17.12 -35.56
CA ASP A 494 -4.67 16.04 -35.47
C ASP A 494 -4.86 15.49 -34.04
N ALA A 495 -5.59 16.19 -33.19
CA ALA A 495 -6.17 15.62 -31.98
C ALA A 495 -7.61 15.19 -32.31
N THR A 496 -7.76 13.99 -32.85
CA THR A 496 -9.07 13.31 -32.92
C THR A 496 -9.52 12.98 -31.50
N VAL A 497 -10.02 13.96 -30.76
CA VAL A 497 -10.76 13.70 -29.52
C VAL A 497 -12.10 13.12 -29.94
N MET A 498 -12.13 11.81 -30.11
CA MET A 498 -13.38 11.07 -30.29
C MET A 498 -14.15 11.14 -28.98
N VAL A 499 -15.00 12.15 -28.89
CA VAL A 499 -16.20 12.10 -28.06
C VAL A 499 -17.05 10.96 -28.59
N TYR A 500 -16.95 9.80 -27.96
CA TYR A 500 -17.93 8.75 -28.17
C TYR A 500 -19.16 9.04 -27.30
N PRO A 501 -20.38 8.92 -27.86
CA PRO A 501 -21.61 9.18 -27.14
C PRO A 501 -21.85 8.05 -26.13
N VAL A 502 -21.29 8.19 -24.93
CA VAL A 502 -21.56 7.31 -23.79
C VAL A 502 -22.97 7.55 -23.22
N GLU A 503 -23.65 8.62 -23.65
CA GLU A 503 -24.97 9.01 -23.13
C GLU A 503 -26.12 8.09 -23.53
N SER A 504 -26.02 7.35 -24.64
CA SER A 504 -27.10 6.45 -25.07
C SER A 504 -26.98 5.01 -24.55
N SER A 505 -25.88 4.67 -23.87
CA SER A 505 -25.52 3.28 -23.55
C SER A 505 -25.50 2.93 -22.05
N PHE A 506 -25.56 3.91 -21.14
CA PHE A 506 -25.50 3.70 -19.69
C PHE A 506 -26.85 3.71 -18.97
#